data_AF-A0A8J7KTC4-F1
#
_entry.id   AF-A0A8J7KTC4-F1
#
_cell.length_a   1.000
_cell.length_b   1.000
_cell.length_c   1.000
_cell.angle_alpha   90.00
_cell.angle_beta   90.00
_cell.angle_gamma   90.00
#
_symmetry.space_group_name_H-M   'P 1'
#
loop_
_entity.id
_entity.type
_entity.pdbx_description
1 polymer ?
#
loop_
_entity_poly.entity_id
_entity_poly.type
_entity_poly.pdbx_seq_one_letter_code
_entity_poly.pdbx_strand_id
1 'polypeptide(L)'
;MTDGALVYDFGTIDSVSGQIETFVRDMNQTLEDTDKVFRNLLANGWSGKGAEAFTGASQRWHQQADAMAATLRRLSSSVGNAAVNMQAADQAAAGRFGH
;
A
#
# COMPACT_ATOMS: atom_id res chain seq x y z
N MET A 1 -13.38 -23.77 -17.92
CA MET A 1 -13.63 -23.52 -16.48
C MET A 1 -12.42 -22.79 -15.92
N THR A 2 -12.39 -21.45 -15.99
CA THR A 2 -11.29 -20.60 -15.45
C THR A 2 -11.75 -19.15 -15.22
N ASP A 3 -12.80 -18.72 -15.91
CA ASP A 3 -13.38 -17.36 -15.84
C ASP A 3 -13.69 -16.88 -14.41
N GLY A 4 -14.24 -17.77 -13.56
CA GLY A 4 -14.57 -17.44 -12.17
C GLY A 4 -13.37 -17.27 -11.22
N ALA A 5 -12.23 -17.88 -11.52
CA ALA A 5 -11.01 -17.75 -10.70
C ALA A 5 -10.34 -16.40 -10.93
N LEU A 6 -10.38 -15.90 -12.18
CA LEU A 6 -9.83 -14.60 -12.56
C LEU A 6 -10.62 -13.45 -11.96
N VAL A 7 -11.94 -13.47 -12.10
CA VAL A 7 -12.80 -12.42 -11.53
C VAL A 7 -12.72 -12.38 -10.00
N TYR A 8 -12.57 -13.55 -9.34
CA TYR A 8 -12.38 -13.62 -7.89
C TYR A 8 -11.06 -12.97 -7.45
N ASP A 9 -9.97 -13.17 -8.19
CA ASP A 9 -8.68 -12.50 -7.91
C ASP A 9 -8.83 -10.97 -8.00
N PHE A 10 -9.47 -10.44 -9.05
CA PHE A 10 -9.61 -8.99 -9.27
C PHE A 10 -10.31 -8.22 -8.16
N GLY A 11 -11.49 -8.69 -7.73
CA GLY A 11 -12.22 -8.04 -6.64
C GLY A 11 -11.42 -8.07 -5.32
N THR A 12 -10.63 -9.12 -5.14
CA THR A 12 -9.75 -9.28 -3.98
C THR A 12 -8.54 -8.33 -4.07
N ILE A 13 -7.97 -8.14 -5.25
CA ILE A 13 -6.81 -7.25 -5.47
C ILE A 13 -7.18 -5.77 -5.28
N ASP A 14 -8.32 -5.34 -5.81
CA ASP A 14 -8.77 -3.94 -5.66
C ASP A 14 -9.12 -3.66 -4.19
N SER A 15 -9.74 -4.65 -3.51
CA SER A 15 -9.96 -4.62 -2.07
C SER A 15 -8.65 -4.55 -1.27
N VAL A 16 -7.65 -5.36 -1.61
CA VAL A 16 -6.33 -5.35 -0.97
C VAL A 16 -5.63 -4.02 -1.20
N SER A 17 -5.72 -3.44 -2.39
CA SER A 17 -5.17 -2.11 -2.69
C SER A 17 -5.79 -1.03 -1.80
N GLY A 18 -7.13 -1.01 -1.65
CA GLY A 18 -7.83 -0.08 -0.77
C GLY A 18 -7.52 -0.30 0.72
N GLN A 19 -7.38 -1.56 1.17
CA GLN A 19 -6.98 -1.90 2.53
C GLN A 19 -5.56 -1.42 2.84
N ILE A 20 -4.65 -1.55 1.87
CA ILE A 20 -3.28 -1.07 1.98
C ILE A 20 -3.24 0.45 2.07
N GLU A 21 -3.98 1.16 1.21
CA GLU A 21 -4.01 2.62 1.26
C GLU A 21 -4.56 3.12 2.59
N THR A 22 -5.56 2.43 3.13
CA THR A 22 -6.08 2.67 4.48
C THR A 22 -5.00 2.42 5.53
N PHE A 23 -4.32 1.27 5.49
CA PHE A 23 -3.27 0.91 6.43
C PHE A 23 -2.09 1.92 6.42
N VAL A 24 -1.63 2.34 5.25
CA VAL A 24 -0.58 3.37 5.11
C VAL A 24 -1.03 4.70 5.69
N ARG A 25 -2.28 5.10 5.47
CA ARG A 25 -2.85 6.34 6.00
C ARG A 25 -2.94 6.29 7.53
N ASP A 26 -3.46 5.19 8.09
CA ASP A 26 -3.57 4.99 9.53
C ASP A 26 -2.19 4.94 10.19
N MET A 27 -1.22 4.32 9.54
CA MET A 27 0.18 4.33 9.98
C MET A 27 0.76 5.75 10.01
N ASN A 28 0.57 6.54 8.95
CA ASN A 28 1.06 7.92 8.90
C ASN A 28 0.40 8.80 9.97
N GLN A 29 -0.90 8.62 10.18
CA GLN A 29 -1.65 9.32 11.23
C GLN A 29 -1.09 9.00 12.63
N THR A 30 -0.83 7.72 12.91
CA THR A 30 -0.24 7.27 14.19
C THR A 30 1.15 7.89 14.41
N LEU A 31 1.94 7.97 13.34
CA LEU A 31 3.25 8.60 13.36
C LEU A 31 3.16 10.10 13.65
N GLU A 32 2.28 10.82 12.96
CA GLU A 32 2.06 12.25 13.21
C GLU A 32 1.61 12.51 14.64
N ASP A 33 0.72 11.67 15.18
CA ASP A 33 0.23 11.82 16.53
C ASP A 33 1.33 11.54 17.56
N THR A 34 2.20 10.56 17.28
CA THR A 34 3.40 10.31 18.08
C THR A 34 4.36 11.51 17.98
N ASP A 35 4.63 12.02 16.78
CA ASP A 35 5.49 13.19 16.55
C ASP A 35 4.97 14.43 17.30
N LYS A 36 3.65 14.65 17.35
CA LYS A 36 3.03 15.74 18.12
C LYS A 36 3.30 15.61 19.62
N VAL A 37 3.15 14.41 20.18
CA VAL A 37 3.45 14.14 21.59
C VAL A 37 4.92 14.42 21.88
N PHE A 38 5.83 13.97 21.03
CA PHE A 38 7.26 14.16 21.21
C PHE A 38 7.67 15.63 21.05
N ARG A 39 7.12 16.36 20.06
CA ARG A 39 7.32 17.81 19.94
C ARG A 39 6.86 18.57 21.19
N ASN A 40 5.75 18.15 21.79
CA ASN A 40 5.28 18.73 23.05
C ASN A 40 6.28 18.46 24.19
N LEU A 41 6.80 17.24 24.31
CA LEU A 41 7.83 16.91 25.28
C LEU A 41 9.11 17.75 25.07
N LEU A 42 9.58 17.87 23.82
CA LEU A 42 10.75 18.69 23.46
C LEU A 42 10.56 20.15 23.84
N ALA A 43 9.37 20.72 23.55
CA ALA A 43 9.02 22.08 23.91
C ALA A 43 9.02 22.31 25.43
N ASN A 44 8.78 21.27 26.22
CA ASN A 44 8.82 21.29 27.68
C ASN A 44 10.19 20.93 28.27
N GLY A 45 11.26 21.03 27.49
CA GLY A 45 12.64 20.88 27.96
C GLY A 45 13.19 19.46 27.91
N TRP A 46 12.45 18.51 27.34
CA TRP A 46 12.99 17.19 27.06
C TRP A 46 14.04 17.29 25.95
N SER A 47 15.27 16.86 26.22
CA SER A 47 16.40 16.95 25.28
C SER A 47 17.42 15.84 25.54
N GLY A 48 18.42 15.71 24.66
CA GLY A 48 19.48 14.71 24.76
C GLY A 48 19.22 13.46 23.91
N LYS A 49 19.97 12.38 24.17
CA LYS A 49 20.05 11.20 23.30
C LYS A 49 18.71 10.52 22.98
N GLY A 50 17.73 10.61 23.88
CA GLY A 50 16.39 10.05 23.64
C GLY A 50 15.61 10.80 22.55
N ALA A 51 15.75 12.13 22.50
CA ALA A 51 15.15 12.97 21.46
C ALA A 51 15.76 12.66 20.08
N GLU A 52 17.10 12.60 20.00
CA GLU A 52 17.82 12.30 18.76
C GLU A 52 17.49 10.90 18.22
N ALA A 53 17.43 9.89 19.11
CA ALA A 53 17.06 8.53 18.75
C ALA A 53 15.63 8.45 18.20
N PHE A 54 14.70 9.19 18.81
CA PHE A 54 13.32 9.26 18.32
C PHE A 54 13.24 9.93 16.94
N THR A 55 13.89 11.07 16.73
CA THR A 55 13.91 11.73 15.41
C THR A 55 14.45 10.79 14.33
N GLY A 56 15.54 10.06 14.62
CA GLY A 56 16.08 9.07 13.69
C GLY A 56 15.14 7.89 13.43
N ALA A 57 14.41 7.43 14.44
CA ALA A 57 13.40 6.37 14.30
C ALA A 57 12.20 6.84 13.46
N SER A 58 11.68 8.05 13.74
CA SER A 58 10.57 8.66 13.01
C SER A 58 10.89 8.84 11.53
N GLN A 59 12.08 9.38 11.20
CA GLN A 59 12.53 9.52 9.80
C GLN A 59 12.63 8.17 9.07
N ARG A 60 13.25 7.16 9.70
CA ARG A 60 13.36 5.83 9.09
C ARG A 60 11.98 5.22 8.88
N TRP A 61 11.09 5.38 9.84
CA TRP A 61 9.74 4.83 9.74
C TRP A 61 8.97 5.45 8.57
N HIS A 62 8.97 6.79 8.43
CA HIS A 62 8.36 7.47 7.28
C HIS A 62 8.93 6.96 5.95
N GLN A 63 10.25 6.82 5.86
CA GLN A 63 10.91 6.33 4.65
C GLN A 63 10.47 4.92 4.27
N GLN A 64 10.30 4.02 5.25
CA GLN A 64 9.83 2.66 5.01
C GLN A 64 8.34 2.60 4.66
N ALA A 65 7.50 3.45 5.27
CA ALA A 65 6.09 3.55 4.94
C ALA A 65 5.87 3.98 3.49
N ASP A 66 6.62 4.99 3.02
CA ASP A 66 6.60 5.43 1.63
C ASP A 66 7.06 4.33 0.67
N ALA A 67 8.12 3.60 1.01
CA ALA A 67 8.62 2.50 0.20
C ALA A 67 7.59 1.36 0.09
N MET A 68 6.90 1.05 1.19
CA MET A 68 5.84 0.05 1.23
C MET A 68 4.65 0.50 0.36
N ALA A 69 4.20 1.75 0.50
CA ALA A 69 3.13 2.31 -0.33
C ALA A 69 3.48 2.26 -1.83
N ALA A 70 4.72 2.62 -2.19
CA ALA A 70 5.20 2.56 -3.57
C ALA A 70 5.21 1.12 -4.13
N THR A 71 5.67 0.16 -3.32
CA THR A 71 5.70 -1.26 -3.71
C THR A 71 4.30 -1.79 -3.96
N LEU A 72 3.34 -1.41 -3.11
CA LEU A 72 1.97 -1.90 -3.20
C LEU A 72 1.21 -1.28 -4.37
N ARG A 73 1.45 0.01 -4.69
CA ARG A 73 0.95 0.61 -5.94
C ARG A 73 1.50 -0.09 -7.19
N ARG A 74 2.78 -0.49 -7.18
CA ARG A 74 3.37 -1.26 -8.28
C ARG A 74 2.72 -2.64 -8.40
N LEU A 75 2.48 -3.31 -7.30
CA LEU A 75 1.79 -4.61 -7.29
C LEU A 75 0.37 -4.45 -7.86
N SER A 76 -0.40 -3.50 -7.36
CA SER A 76 -1.76 -3.20 -7.85
C SER A 76 -1.78 -2.93 -9.37
N SER A 77 -0.87 -2.09 -9.87
CA SER A 77 -0.75 -1.82 -11.31
C SER A 77 -0.34 -3.06 -12.12
N SER A 78 0.63 -3.84 -11.65
CA SER A 78 1.06 -5.06 -12.33
C SER A 78 -0.07 -6.06 -12.45
N VAL A 79 -0.84 -6.20 -11.38
CA VAL A 79 -1.98 -7.09 -11.33
C VAL A 79 -3.09 -6.58 -12.26
N GLY A 80 -3.45 -5.30 -12.20
CA GLY A 80 -4.43 -4.68 -13.10
C GLY A 80 -4.06 -4.79 -14.59
N ASN A 81 -2.78 -4.77 -14.93
CA ASN A 81 -2.32 -5.02 -16.29
C ASN A 81 -2.45 -6.49 -16.70
N ALA A 82 -2.07 -7.43 -15.82
CA ALA A 82 -2.20 -8.87 -16.08
C ALA A 82 -3.67 -9.26 -16.30
N ALA A 83 -4.52 -8.67 -15.48
CA ALA A 83 -5.96 -8.65 -15.56
C ALA A 83 -6.51 -8.28 -16.97
N VAL A 84 -6.18 -7.09 -17.47
CA VAL A 84 -6.60 -6.62 -18.80
C VAL A 84 -6.10 -7.55 -19.90
N ASN A 85 -4.86 -8.00 -19.80
CA ASN A 85 -4.26 -8.92 -20.77
C ASN A 85 -4.98 -10.27 -20.80
N MET A 86 -5.39 -10.80 -19.63
CA MET A 86 -6.14 -12.04 -19.56
C MET A 86 -7.56 -11.91 -20.11
N GLN A 87 -8.28 -10.82 -19.78
CA GLN A 87 -9.59 -10.58 -20.35
C GLN A 87 -9.54 -10.48 -21.89
N ALA A 88 -8.52 -9.79 -22.43
CA ALA A 88 -8.31 -9.70 -23.87
C ALA A 88 -7.99 -11.07 -24.49
N ALA A 89 -7.17 -11.89 -23.82
CA ALA A 89 -6.84 -13.24 -24.26
C ALA A 89 -8.07 -14.16 -24.26
N ASP A 90 -8.91 -14.10 -23.22
CA ASP A 90 -10.13 -14.89 -23.11
C ASP A 90 -11.17 -14.48 -24.16
N GLN A 91 -11.36 -13.18 -24.42
CA GLN A 91 -12.22 -12.70 -25.51
C GLN A 91 -11.72 -13.17 -26.89
N ALA A 92 -10.40 -13.10 -27.12
CA ALA A 92 -9.80 -13.57 -28.36
C ALA A 92 -9.94 -15.10 -28.53
N ALA A 93 -9.82 -15.87 -27.44
CA ALA A 93 -10.03 -17.30 -27.45
C ALA A 93 -11.51 -17.67 -27.68
N ALA A 94 -12.44 -17.00 -27.00
CA ALA A 94 -13.88 -17.19 -27.17
C ALA A 94 -14.34 -16.92 -28.61
N GLY A 95 -13.81 -15.86 -29.25
CA GLY A 95 -14.05 -15.58 -30.67
C GLY A 95 -13.50 -16.64 -31.63
N ARG A 96 -12.53 -17.45 -31.19
CA ARG A 96 -11.91 -18.53 -31.98
C ARG A 96 -12.63 -19.87 -31.86
N PHE A 97 -13.31 -20.12 -30.74
CA PHE A 97 -14.07 -21.35 -30.49
C PHE A 97 -15.58 -21.19 -30.68
N GLY A 98 -16.06 -20.00 -31.08
CA GLY A 98 -17.46 -19.69 -31.37
C GLY A 98 -17.92 -19.96 -32.81
N HIS A 99 -17.15 -20.73 -33.59
CA HIS A 99 -17.52 -21.22 -34.93
C HIS A 99 -17.56 -22.75 -34.94
#